data_AF-A0A485BAV5-F1
#
_entry.id   AF-A0A485BAV5-F1
#
_cell.length_a   1.000
_cell.length_b   1.000
_cell.length_c   1.000
_cell.angle_alpha   90.00
_cell.angle_beta   90.00
_cell.angle_gamma   90.00
#
_symmetry.space_group_name_H-M   'P 1'
#
loop_
_entity.id
_entity.type
_entity.pdbx_description
1 polymer ?
#
loop_
_entity_poly.entity_id
_entity_poly.type
_entity_poly.pdbx_seq_one_letter_code
_entity_poly.pdbx_strand_id
1 'polypeptide(L)' 'MFLINGLEQDVLAANDRAIQFGDGCFTTARIVESQVQMLPATFGVCSRPAKS' A
#
# COMPACT_ATOMS: atom_id res chain seq x y z
N MET A 1 11.72 5.49 -6.79
CA MET A 1 10.94 4.64 -7.70
C MET A 1 9.82 3.97 -6.92
N PHE A 2 8.58 4.26 -7.29
CA PHE A 2 7.38 3.61 -6.74
C PHE A 2 6.48 3.14 -7.88
N LEU A 3 5.72 2.07 -7.67
CA LEU A 3 4.70 1.64 -8.62
C LEU A 3 3.34 2.16 -8.14
N ILE A 4 2.85 3.24 -8.75
CA ILE A 4 1.60 3.92 -8.38
C ILE A 4 0.61 3.70 -9.53
N ASN A 5 -0.57 3.15 -9.23
CA ASN A 5 -1.61 2.84 -10.23
C ASN A 5 -1.09 2.05 -11.46
N GLY A 6 -0.08 1.20 -11.28
CA GLY A 6 0.51 0.37 -12.33
C GLY A 6 1.62 1.03 -13.15
N LEU A 7 2.04 2.26 -12.81
CA LEU A 7 3.10 2.99 -13.50
C LEU A 7 4.25 3.33 -12.54
N GLU A 8 5.48 3.30 -13.07
CA GLU A 8 6.66 3.76 -12.36
C GLU A 8 6.63 5.29 -12.21
N GLN A 9 6.61 5.77 -10.97
CA GLN A 9 6.50 7.17 -10.62
C GLN A 9 7.33 7.48 -9.37
N ASP A 10 7.91 8.68 -9.32
CA ASP A 10 8.64 9.18 -8.14
C ASP A 10 7.86 10.22 -7.35
N VAL A 11 6.71 10.66 -7.87
CA VAL A 11 5.87 11.70 -7.27
C VAL A 11 4.42 11.26 -7.24
N LEU A 12 3.73 11.64 -6.17
CA LEU A 12 2.28 11.52 -6.01
C LEU A 12 1.68 12.93 -6.07
N ALA A 13 0.45 13.05 -6.57
CA ALA A 13 -0.24 14.33 -6.63
C ALA A 13 -0.46 14.89 -5.21
N ALA A 14 -0.17 16.17 -5.00
CA ALA A 14 -0.27 16.78 -3.68
C ALA A 14 -1.70 16.75 -3.13
N ASN A 15 -2.72 16.75 -4.00
CA ASN A 15 -4.13 16.69 -3.63
C ASN A 15 -4.66 15.27 -3.32
N ASP A 16 -3.79 14.25 -3.31
CA ASP A 16 -4.18 12.90 -2.89
C ASP A 16 -4.61 12.88 -1.41
N ARG A 17 -5.68 12.14 -1.08
CA ARG A 17 -6.24 12.12 0.30
C ARG A 17 -5.28 11.48 1.31
N ALA A 18 -4.39 10.58 0.89
CA ALA A 18 -3.34 10.05 1.75
C ALA A 18 -2.34 11.14 2.15
N ILE A 19 -2.05 12.07 1.25
CA ILE A 19 -1.17 13.24 1.54
C ILE A 19 -1.92 14.28 2.38
N GLN A 20 -3.16 14.59 2.04
CA GLN A 20 -3.93 15.65 2.70
C GLN A 20 -4.38 15.27 4.12
N PHE A 21 -4.82 14.02 4.31
CA PHE A 21 -5.53 13.59 5.53
C PHE A 21 -4.96 12.31 6.15
N GLY A 22 -3.98 11.65 5.51
CA GLY A 22 -3.58 10.30 5.90
C GLY A 22 -4.69 9.26 5.67
N ASP A 23 -5.62 9.53 4.75
CA ASP A 23 -6.79 8.70 4.53
C ASP A 23 -6.46 7.49 3.64
N GLY A 24 -6.13 6.38 4.31
CA GLY A 24 -5.80 5.12 3.68
C GLY A 24 -5.23 4.12 4.68
N CYS A 25 -4.65 3.03 4.18
CA CYS A 25 -3.93 2.06 4.97
C CYS A 25 -2.68 1.61 4.23
N PHE A 26 -1.70 1.06 4.95
CA PHE A 26 -0.54 0.42 4.35
C PHE A 26 -0.13 -0.82 5.14
N THR A 27 0.71 -1.65 4.53
CA THR A 27 1.33 -2.81 5.16
C THR A 27 2.79 -2.89 4.74
N THR A 28 3.63 -3.50 5.57
CA THR A 28 5.02 -3.79 5.23
C THR A 28 5.20 -5.30 5.27
N ALA A 29 5.68 -5.88 4.17
CA ALA A 29 5.88 -7.32 4.04
C ALA A 29 7.38 -7.65 3.95
N ARG A 30 7.75 -8.83 4.46
CA ARG A 30 9.11 -9.34 4.34
C ARG A 30 9.24 -10.13 3.04
N ILE A 31 10.33 -9.91 2.31
CA ILE A 31 10.69 -10.70 1.13
C ILE A 31 11.83 -11.66 1.50
N VAL A 32 11.69 -12.94 1.16
CA VAL A 32 12.73 -13.98 1.29
C VAL A 32 12.70 -14.81 0.01
N GLU A 33 13.85 -15.05 -0.61
CA GLU A 33 13.95 -15.86 -1.85
C GLU A 33 12.95 -15.43 -2.94
N SER A 34 12.82 -14.10 -3.13
CA SER A 34 11.89 -13.50 -4.10
C SER A 34 10.40 -13.81 -3.85
N GLN A 35 10.04 -14.28 -2.65
CA GLN A 35 8.66 -14.52 -2.23
C GLN A 35 8.23 -13.53 -1.14
N VAL A 36 6.97 -13.09 -1.19
CA VAL A 36 6.36 -12.27 -0.15
C VAL A 36 5.87 -13.18 0.97
N GLN A 37 6.50 -13.06 2.14
CA GLN A 37 6.14 -13.87 3.30
C GLN A 37 4.78 -13.43 3.87
N MET A 38 3.95 -14.41 4.25
CA MET A 38 2.60 -14.19 4.82
C MET A 38 1.67 -13.37 3.92
N LEU A 39 1.76 -13.52 2.59
CA LEU A 39 0.97 -12.79 1.60
C LEU A 39 -0.54 -12.66 1.95
N PRO A 40 -1.25 -13.74 2.37
CA PRO A 40 -2.67 -13.62 2.71
C PRO A 40 -2.93 -12.68 3.91
N ALA A 41 -2.06 -12.71 4.92
CA ALA A 41 -2.18 -11.87 6.09
C ALA A 41 -1.85 -10.41 5.77
N THR A 42 -0.77 -10.15 5.02
CA THR A 42 -0.40 -8.78 4.62
C THR A 42 -1.45 -8.15 3.71
N PHE A 43 -2.02 -8.92 2.78
CA PHE A 43 -3.15 -8.47 1.96
C PHE A 43 -4.38 -8.16 2.82
N GLY A 44 -4.70 -9.04 3.77
CA GLY A 44 -5.81 -8.90 4.71
C GLY A 44 -5.78 -7.64 5.58
N VAL A 45 -4.60 -7.04 5.82
CA VAL A 45 -4.50 -5.81 6.62
C VAL A 45 -5.29 -4.68 5.97
N CYS A 46 -5.13 -4.50 4.66
CA CYS A 46 -5.70 -3.40 3.89
C CYS A 46 -6.96 -3.76 3.10
N SER A 47 -7.26 -5.05 2.91
CA SER A 47 -8.49 -5.48 2.23
C SER A 47 -9.73 -5.45 3.14
N ARG A 48 -9.57 -5.14 4.43
CA ARG A 48 -10.68 -5.06 5.37
C ARG A 48 -11.47 -3.78 5.12
N PRO A 49 -12.81 -3.83 5.21
CA PRO A 49 -13.61 -2.61 5.16
C PRO A 49 -13.17 -1.67 6.29
N ALA A 50 -13.02 -0.38 5.96
CA ALA A 50 -12.83 0.65 6.97
C ALA A 50 -13.98 0.51 7.98
N LYS A 51 -13.65 0.29 9.25
CA LYS A 51 -14.68 0.21 10.30
C LYS A 51 -15.36 1.58 10.36
N SER A 52 -16.67 1.60 10.08
CA SER A 52 -17.54 2.78 10.27
C SER A 52 -17.71 3.10 11.74
#